data_AF-A0A7H1B2T3-F1
#
_entry.id   AF-A0A7H1B2T3-F1
#
_cell.length_a   1.000
_cell.length_b   1.000
_cell.length_c   1.000
_cell.angle_alpha   90.00
_cell.angle_beta   90.00
_cell.angle_gamma   90.00
#
_symmetry.space_group_name_H-M   'P 1'
#
loop_
_entity.id
_entity.type
_entity.pdbx_description
1 polymer ?
#
loop_
_entity_poly.entity_id
_entity_poly.type
_entity_poly.pdbx_seq_one_letter_code
_entity_poly.pdbx_strand_id
1 'polypeptide(L)' 'MQQLNGTARPEHRAHHAVTIGLNGFIKPAGDFAKRHDLITLGREDLKRWAHGTHLYDVVRAGGAP' A
#
# COMPACT_ATOMS: atom_id res chain seq x y z
N MET A 1 12.18 -0.65 14.44
CA MET A 1 11.24 0.42 14.03
C MET A 1 11.43 0.60 12.53
N GLN A 2 10.40 0.40 11.71
CA GLN A 2 10.53 0.53 10.25
C GLN A 2 10.21 1.97 9.87
N GLN A 3 11.19 2.71 9.38
CA GLN A 3 11.03 4.09 8.95
C GLN A 3 10.64 4.07 7.47
N LEU A 4 9.40 4.42 7.16
CA LEU A 4 8.93 4.56 5.79
C LEU A 4 9.41 5.93 5.29
N ASN A 5 10.52 5.96 4.57
CA ASN A 5 10.96 7.12 3.79
C ASN A 5 10.06 7.26 2.56
N GLY A 6 8.74 7.38 2.80
CA GLY A 6 7.74 7.53 1.76
C GLY A 6 8.17 8.70 0.89
N THR A 7 8.40 8.39 -0.38
CA THR A 7 8.53 9.31 -1.51
C THR A 7 7.59 10.49 -1.32
N ALA A 8 8.13 11.51 -0.66
CA ALA A 8 7.31 12.54 -0.07
C ALA A 8 6.70 13.32 -1.23
N ARG A 9 5.38 13.52 -1.15
CA ARG A 9 4.59 14.34 -2.08
C ARG A 9 5.27 15.65 -2.55
N PRO A 10 6.12 16.34 -1.75
CA PRO A 10 6.85 17.53 -2.20
C PRO A 10 7.79 17.32 -3.39
N GLU A 11 8.47 16.16 -3.48
CA GLU A 11 9.50 15.91 -4.50
C GLU A 11 8.92 15.23 -5.76
N HIS A 12 8.03 14.25 -5.58
CA HIS A 12 7.63 13.35 -6.67
C HIS A 12 6.16 13.49 -7.10
N ARG A 13 5.40 14.42 -6.50
CA ARG A 13 3.96 14.65 -6.79
C ARG A 13 3.11 13.36 -6.80
N ALA A 14 3.52 12.36 -6.02
CA ALA A 14 2.80 11.10 -5.93
C ALA A 14 1.41 11.37 -5.34
N HIS A 15 0.36 10.95 -6.05
CA HIS A 15 -1.02 11.12 -5.60
C HIS A 15 -1.45 10.00 -4.64
N HIS A 16 -0.84 8.82 -4.77
CA HIS A 16 -1.16 7.65 -3.97
C HIS A 16 0.12 7.11 -3.32
N ALA A 17 0.11 6.99 -2.01
CA ALA A 17 1.16 6.29 -1.27
C ALA A 17 0.77 4.82 -1.13
N VAL A 18 1.59 3.93 -1.67
CA VAL A 18 1.39 2.47 -1.60
C VAL A 18 2.46 1.87 -0.70
N THR A 19 2.04 1.04 0.25
CA THR A 19 2.91 0.29 1.15
C THR A 19 2.69 -1.20 0.93
N ILE A 20 3.77 -1.98 0.96
CA ILE A 20 3.72 -3.42 0.68
C ILE A 20 4.20 -4.19 1.92
N GLY A 21 3.32 -5.04 2.45
CA GLY A 21 3.59 -5.89 3.61
C GLY A 21 3.43 -7.37 3.26
N LEU A 22 4.52 -8.05 2.90
CA LEU A 22 4.46 -9.45 2.45
C LEU A 22 4.05 -10.46 3.54
N ASN A 23 4.15 -10.06 4.81
CA ASN A 23 3.72 -10.82 5.99
C ASN A 23 2.57 -10.11 6.72
N GLY A 24 1.89 -9.17 6.05
CA GLY A 24 0.86 -8.32 6.66
C GLY A 24 1.45 -7.17 7.48
N PHE A 25 0.56 -6.43 8.13
CA PHE A 25 0.90 -5.28 8.97
C PHE A 25 0.51 -5.58 10.42
N ILE A 26 1.38 -5.23 11.37
CA ILE A 26 0.98 -5.17 12.77
C ILE A 26 -0.11 -4.11 12.94
N LYS A 27 -0.99 -4.29 13.93
CA LYS A 27 -2.15 -3.41 14.16
C LYS A 27 -1.79 -1.91 14.14
N PRO A 28 -0.72 -1.42 14.82
CA PRO A 28 -0.37 0.00 14.77
C PRO A 28 -0.01 0.51 13.37
N ALA A 29 0.59 -0.33 12.52
CA ALA A 29 0.94 0.04 11.15
C ALA A 29 -0.29 0.05 10.23
N GLY A 30 -1.22 -0.90 10.42
CA GLY A 30 -2.51 -0.89 9.74
C GLY A 30 -3.36 0.33 10.12
N ASP A 31 -3.42 0.67 11.41
CA ASP A 31 -4.12 1.84 11.92
C ASP A 31 -3.50 3.16 11.41
N PHE A 32 -2.18 3.21 11.26
CA PHE A 32 -1.50 4.35 10.64
C PHE A 32 -1.87 4.49 9.16
N ALA A 33 -1.80 3.39 8.39
CA ALA A 33 -2.15 3.40 6.98
C ALA A 33 -3.58 3.88 6.74
N LYS A 34 -4.54 3.38 7.53
CA LYS A 34 -5.94 3.80 7.44
C LYS A 34 -6.12 5.29 7.74
N ARG A 35 -5.47 5.81 8.79
CA ARG A 35 -5.59 7.24 9.18
C ARG A 35 -5.02 8.21 8.15
N HIS A 36 -4.07 7.75 7.33
CA HIS A 36 -3.35 8.58 6.37
C HIS A 36 -3.69 8.24 4.91
N ASP A 37 -4.76 7.48 4.68
CA ASP A 37 -5.21 7.06 3.35
C ASP A 37 -4.09 6.41 2.52
N LEU A 38 -3.30 5.56 3.19
CA LEU A 38 -2.24 4.79 2.53
C LEU A 38 -2.84 3.50 1.99
N ILE A 39 -2.51 3.19 0.74
CA ILE A 39 -2.89 1.93 0.12
C ILE A 39 -1.97 0.84 0.67
N THR A 40 -2.54 -0.19 1.24
CA THR A 40 -1.78 -1.34 1.76
C THR A 40 -1.97 -2.54 0.85
N LEU A 41 -0.88 -3.09 0.35
CA LEU A 41 -0.88 -4.32 -0.45
C LEU A 41 -0.19 -5.46 0.31
N GLY A 42 -0.81 -6.63 0.27
CA GLY A 42 -0.27 -7.86 0.84
C GLY A 42 0.25 -8.83 -0.21
N ARG A 43 0.70 -10.00 0.25
CA ARG A 43 1.17 -11.10 -0.61
C ARG A 43 0.13 -11.53 -1.65
N GLU A 44 -1.14 -11.61 -1.25
CA GLU A 44 -2.22 -12.06 -2.15
C GLU A 44 -2.52 -11.03 -3.25
N ASP A 45 -2.45 -9.73 -2.93
CA ASP A 45 -2.58 -8.65 -3.92
C ASP A 45 -1.49 -8.73 -4.99
N LEU A 46 -0.24 -8.96 -4.55
CA LEU A 46 0.89 -9.11 -5.46
C LEU A 46 0.80 -10.37 -6.30
N LYS A 47 0.29 -11.49 -5.76
CA LYS A 47 0.04 -12.69 -6.56
C LYS A 47 -0.98 -12.40 -7.65
N ARG A 48 -2.09 -11.74 -7.34
CA ARG A 48 -3.09 -11.36 -8.35
C ARG A 48 -2.48 -10.53 -9.47
N TRP A 49 -1.64 -9.55 -9.12
CA TRP A 49 -0.90 -8.77 -10.10
C TRP A 49 0.05 -9.64 -10.95
N ALA A 50 0.86 -10.49 -10.31
CA ALA A 50 1.79 -11.39 -10.99
C ALA A 50 1.10 -12.39 -11.93
N HIS A 51 -0.16 -12.74 -11.65
CA HIS A 51 -0.97 -13.63 -12.47
C HIS A 51 -1.90 -12.90 -13.45
N GLY A 52 -1.64 -11.62 -13.75
CA GLY A 52 -2.26 -10.89 -14.86
C GLY A 52 -3.39 -9.93 -14.49
N THR A 53 -3.69 -9.74 -13.20
CA THR A 53 -4.59 -8.65 -12.78
C THR A 53 -3.93 -7.30 -13.03
N HIS A 54 -4.64 -6.33 -13.61
CA HIS A 54 -4.09 -5.01 -13.84
C HIS A 54 -3.67 -4.33 -12.52
N LEU A 55 -2.51 -3.69 -12.49
CA LEU A 55 -1.95 -3.11 -11.27
C LEU A 55 -2.92 -2.11 -10.59
N TYR A 56 -3.57 -1.25 -11.36
CA TYR A 56 -4.56 -0.30 -10.81
C TYR A 56 -5.76 -0.98 -10.15
N ASP A 57 -6.16 -2.16 -10.61
CA ASP A 57 -7.27 -2.90 -9.99
C ASP A 57 -6.84 -3.53 -8.67
N VAL A 58 -5.58 -3.97 -8.59
CA VAL A 58 -4.97 -4.43 -7.33
C VAL A 58 -4.83 -3.28 -6.35
N VAL A 59 -4.36 -2.11 -6.81
CA VAL A 59 -4.21 -0.90 -6.00
C VAL A 59 -5.55 -0.37 -5.49
N ARG A 60 -6.62 -0.38 -6.32
CA ARG A 60 -7.97 0.00 -5.89
C ARG A 60 -8.59 -0.97 -4.90
N ALA A 61 -8.33 -2.28 -5.06
CA ALA A 61 -8.86 -3.30 -4.15
C ALA A 61 -8.16 -3.31 -2.78
N GLY A 62 -6.87 -2.94 -2.73
CA GLY A 62 -6.10 -2.78 -1.49
C GLY A 62 -6.31 -1.45 -0.76
N GLY A 63 -7.05 -0.52 -1.37
CA GLY A 63 -7.61 0.64 -0.70
C GLY A 63 -8.88 0.21 0.03
N ALA A 64 -8.81 0.03 1.35
CA ALA A 64 -10.02 0.00 2.16
C ALA A 64 -10.74 1.37 2.05
N PRO A 65 -12.09 1.43 2.15
CA PRO A 65 -12.76 2.70 2.43
C PRO A 65 -12.34 3.29 3.78
#